data_AF-A0A382RNR8-F1
#
_entry.id   AF-A0A382RNR8-F1
#
_cell.length_a   1.000
_cell.length_b   1.000
_cell.length_c   1.000
_cell.angle_alpha   90.00
_cell.angle_beta   90.00
_cell.angle_gamma   90.00
#
_symmetry.space_group_name_H-M   'P 1'
#
loop_
_entity.id
_entity.type
_entity.pdbx_description
1 polymer ?
#
loop_
_entity_poly.entity_id
_entity_poly.type
_entity_poly.pdbx_seq_one_letter_code
_entity_poly.pdbx_strand_id
1 'polypeptide(L)'
;MRINFSQDNDSLMAGPGDVYANEIAGAGNAFSYAIYEHSKLSLRVFEAARIATAIVNGCEICKNWQSKRDIEQMGIKGGVTNNGEAPDNQFYKNLLEGDLSHLNTKELIAFKFATAMGTEPKQLSENNEFWSEIKST
;
A
#
# COMPACT_ATOMS: atom_id res chain seq x y z
N MET A 1 9.97 -12.25 -5.46
CA MET A 1 11.43 -12.03 -5.44
C MET A 1 11.77 -11.20 -4.21
N ARG A 2 12.56 -11.70 -3.27
CA ARG A 2 13.09 -10.89 -2.14
C ARG A 2 14.54 -10.57 -2.47
N ILE A 3 14.88 -9.30 -2.54
CA ILE A 3 16.26 -8.85 -2.75
C ILE A 3 16.87 -8.70 -1.36
N ASN A 4 17.80 -9.59 -1.00
CA ASN A 4 18.60 -9.43 0.20
C ASN A 4 19.75 -8.47 -0.12
N PHE A 5 19.71 -7.27 0.45
CA PHE A 5 20.84 -6.35 0.41
C PHE A 5 21.77 -6.66 1.60
N SER A 6 23.07 -6.76 1.37
CA SER A 6 24.07 -6.83 2.46
C SER A 6 24.11 -5.48 3.20
N GLN A 7 23.79 -5.50 4.49
CA GLN A 7 23.76 -4.33 5.38
C GLN A 7 25.18 -3.86 5.77
N ASP A 8 26.05 -3.55 4.80
CA ASP A 8 27.43 -3.15 5.12
C ASP A 8 27.62 -1.63 5.32
N ASN A 9 26.56 -0.82 5.18
CA ASN A 9 26.62 0.61 5.49
C ASN A 9 25.42 1.05 6.33
N ASP A 10 25.68 1.82 7.38
CA ASP A 10 24.72 2.49 8.30
C ASP A 10 23.63 3.35 7.62
N SER A 11 23.58 3.40 6.28
CA SER A 11 22.47 3.99 5.55
C SER A 11 21.36 2.97 5.41
N LEU A 12 20.40 3.05 6.33
CA LEU A 12 19.18 2.23 6.38
C LEU A 12 18.32 2.31 5.10
N MET A 13 18.65 3.21 4.17
CA MET A 13 17.98 3.42 2.88
C MET A 13 18.99 3.91 1.84
N ALA A 14 19.87 3.04 1.32
CA ALA A 14 20.65 3.36 0.12
C ALA A 14 20.01 2.67 -1.10
N GLY A 15 18.82 3.15 -1.49
CA GLY A 15 18.25 2.81 -2.80
C GLY A 15 18.98 3.58 -3.91
N PRO A 16 18.83 3.20 -5.19
CA PRO A 16 19.40 3.96 -6.30
C PRO A 16 19.02 5.45 -6.28
N GLY A 17 17.83 5.79 -5.75
CA GLY A 17 17.38 7.17 -5.61
C GLY A 17 18.26 8.00 -4.68
N ASP A 18 18.77 7.42 -3.58
CA ASP A 18 19.59 8.15 -2.61
C ASP A 18 20.97 8.52 -3.19
N VAL A 19 21.44 7.78 -4.20
CA VAL A 19 22.70 8.00 -4.92
C VAL A 19 22.51 8.88 -6.16
N TYR A 20 21.46 8.63 -6.95
CA TYR A 20 21.31 9.20 -8.30
C TYR A 20 20.24 10.28 -8.42
N ALA A 21 19.38 10.47 -7.40
CA ALA A 21 18.27 11.42 -7.44
C ALA A 21 17.85 11.85 -6.02
N ASN A 22 18.80 12.38 -5.24
CA ASN A 22 18.64 12.60 -3.80
C ASN A 22 17.40 13.45 -3.44
N GLU A 23 17.14 14.53 -4.18
CA GLU A 23 16.01 15.43 -3.93
C GLU A 23 14.67 14.73 -4.21
N ILE A 24 14.60 13.91 -5.26
CA ILE A 24 13.41 13.14 -5.62
C ILE A 24 13.18 12.03 -4.59
N ALA A 25 14.24 11.30 -4.22
CA ALA A 25 14.19 10.24 -3.24
C ALA A 25 13.76 10.78 -1.86
N GLY A 26 14.35 11.89 -1.41
CA GLY A 26 14.00 12.54 -0.15
C GLY A 26 12.52 12.95 -0.10
N ALA A 27 12.03 13.63 -1.14
CA ALA A 27 10.62 14.05 -1.21
C ALA A 27 9.66 12.86 -1.30
N GLY A 28 9.98 11.85 -2.12
CA GLY A 28 9.16 10.64 -2.28
C GLY A 28 9.11 9.79 -1.01
N ASN A 29 10.23 9.67 -0.30
CA ASN A 29 10.31 8.96 0.97
C ASN A 29 9.50 9.69 2.05
N ALA A 30 9.61 11.02 2.14
CA ALA A 30 8.83 11.80 3.10
C ALA A 30 7.31 11.68 2.85
N PHE A 31 6.88 11.72 1.59
CA PHE A 31 5.47 11.51 1.24
C PHE A 31 4.99 10.09 1.60
N SER A 32 5.78 9.07 1.26
CA SER A 32 5.47 7.67 1.58
C SER A 32 5.39 7.45 3.10
N TYR A 33 6.33 8.03 3.85
CA TYR A 33 6.37 7.98 5.31
C TYR A 33 5.07 8.51 5.93
N ALA A 34 4.63 9.69 5.50
CA ALA A 34 3.40 10.32 6.01
C ALA A 34 2.15 9.45 5.81
N ILE A 35 2.07 8.71 4.70
CA ILE A 35 0.96 7.80 4.42
C ILE A 35 0.88 6.68 5.46
N TYR A 36 2.00 6.04 5.78
CA TYR A 36 2.03 4.93 6.74
C TYR A 36 1.89 5.41 8.20
N GLU A 37 2.52 6.53 8.55
CA GLU A 37 2.53 7.02 9.93
C GLU A 37 1.18 7.63 10.34
N HIS A 38 0.53 8.37 9.44
CA HIS A 38 -0.64 9.18 9.79
C HIS A 38 -1.98 8.60 9.32
N SER A 39 -1.99 7.48 8.59
CA SER A 39 -3.24 6.84 8.16
C SER A 39 -4.14 6.50 9.35
N LYS A 40 -5.45 6.76 9.17
CA LYS A 40 -6.52 6.41 10.12
C LYS A 40 -7.32 5.19 9.69
N LEU A 41 -7.01 4.61 8.53
CA LEU A 41 -7.64 3.39 8.06
C LEU A 41 -7.20 2.21 8.95
N SER A 42 -8.05 1.20 9.07
CA SER A 42 -7.60 -0.08 9.61
C SER A 42 -6.53 -0.67 8.70
N LEU A 43 -5.60 -1.44 9.28
CA LEU A 43 -4.48 -2.00 8.55
C LEU A 43 -4.93 -2.88 7.37
N ARG A 44 -6.02 -3.65 7.54
CA ARG A 44 -6.57 -4.47 6.44
C ARG A 44 -7.15 -3.66 5.30
N VAL A 45 -7.90 -2.59 5.59
CA VAL A 45 -8.46 -1.69 4.57
C VAL A 45 -7.34 -0.95 3.83
N PHE A 46 -6.34 -0.50 4.57
CA PHE A 46 -5.14 0.12 4.00
C PHE A 46 -4.39 -0.84 3.08
N GLU A 47 -4.13 -2.07 3.51
CA GLU A 47 -3.44 -3.08 2.70
C GLU A 47 -4.22 -3.49 1.46
N ALA A 48 -5.56 -3.56 1.53
CA ALA A 48 -6.41 -3.82 0.36
C ALA A 48 -6.19 -2.77 -0.74
N ALA A 49 -6.15 -1.48 -0.39
CA ALA A 49 -5.85 -0.41 -1.34
C ALA A 49 -4.37 -0.46 -1.80
N ARG A 50 -3.44 -0.66 -0.88
CA ARG A 50 -2.00 -0.65 -1.16
C ARG A 50 -1.59 -1.77 -2.12
N ILE A 51 -2.10 -2.99 -1.93
CA ILE A 51 -1.83 -4.13 -2.81
C ILE A 51 -2.51 -3.96 -4.17
N ALA A 52 -3.72 -3.39 -4.23
CA ALA A 52 -4.38 -3.05 -5.49
C ALA A 52 -3.52 -2.09 -6.33
N THR A 53 -3.00 -1.02 -5.72
CA THR A 53 -2.06 -0.10 -6.37
C THR A 53 -0.80 -0.82 -6.86
N ALA A 54 -0.24 -1.74 -6.05
CA ALA A 54 0.92 -2.54 -6.44
C ALA A 54 0.64 -3.47 -7.63
N ILE A 55 -0.57 -4.04 -7.70
CA ILE A 55 -1.03 -4.88 -8.81
C ILE A 55 -1.16 -4.03 -10.08
N VAL A 56 -1.90 -2.91 -10.03
CA VAL A 56 -2.11 -2.01 -11.18
C VAL A 56 -0.78 -1.48 -11.72
N ASN A 57 0.15 -1.11 -10.86
CA ASN A 57 1.46 -0.58 -11.27
C ASN A 57 2.45 -1.66 -11.71
N GLY A 58 2.14 -2.95 -11.57
CA GLY A 58 3.06 -4.05 -11.87
C GLY A 58 4.33 -4.06 -11.00
N CYS A 59 4.30 -3.45 -9.82
CA CYS A 59 5.49 -3.33 -8.96
C CYS A 59 5.70 -4.60 -8.13
N GLU A 60 6.60 -5.49 -8.56
CA GLU A 60 6.86 -6.77 -7.90
C GLU A 60 7.39 -6.65 -6.46
N ILE A 61 8.23 -5.64 -6.18
CA ILE A 61 8.69 -5.36 -4.81
C ILE A 61 7.50 -4.93 -3.95
N CYS A 62 6.64 -4.07 -4.49
CA CYS A 62 5.43 -3.60 -3.82
C CYS A 62 4.43 -4.73 -3.61
N LYS A 63 4.28 -5.68 -4.54
CA LYS A 63 3.38 -6.84 -4.39
C LYS A 63 3.79 -7.75 -3.21
N ASN A 64 5.08 -7.80 -2.91
CA ASN A 64 5.62 -8.58 -1.78
C ASN A 64 5.67 -7.79 -0.46
N TRP A 65 5.47 -6.47 -0.48
CA TRP A 65 5.43 -5.62 0.71
C TRP A 65 4.25 -5.96 1.62
N GLN A 66 4.49 -6.02 2.92
CA GLN A 66 3.47 -6.18 3.97
C GLN A 66 3.73 -5.15 5.06
N SER A 67 2.81 -4.19 5.27
CA SER A 67 3.11 -3.06 6.16
C SER A 67 3.41 -3.50 7.59
N LYS A 68 2.73 -4.54 8.11
CA LYS A 68 3.01 -5.05 9.47
C LYS A 68 4.45 -5.52 9.65
N ARG A 69 5.07 -6.03 8.58
CA ARG A 69 6.42 -6.61 8.59
C ARG A 69 7.49 -5.59 8.19
N ASP A 70 7.20 -4.76 7.19
CA ASP A 70 8.24 -4.04 6.48
C ASP A 70 8.37 -2.54 6.84
N ILE A 71 7.35 -1.89 7.41
CA ILE A 71 7.43 -0.43 7.65
C ILE A 71 8.49 -0.04 8.67
N GLU A 72 8.88 -0.95 9.57
CA GLU A 72 9.92 -0.68 10.57
C GLU A 72 11.27 -0.42 9.90
N GLN A 73 11.50 -0.97 8.70
CA GLN A 73 12.68 -0.70 7.88
C GLN A 73 12.73 0.78 7.45
N MET A 74 11.58 1.46 7.39
CA MET A 74 11.46 2.90 7.11
C MET A 74 11.64 3.77 8.36
N GLY A 75 11.99 3.19 9.51
CA GLY A 75 12.08 3.89 10.79
C GLY A 75 10.72 4.23 11.41
N ILE A 76 9.62 3.79 10.81
CA ILE A 76 8.26 4.03 11.31
C ILE A 76 7.96 3.02 12.42
N LYS A 77 7.68 3.53 13.62
CA LYS A 77 7.22 2.72 14.76
C LYS A 77 5.74 2.95 14.97
N GLY A 78 4.91 1.96 14.62
CA GLY A 78 3.45 2.06 14.76
C GLY A 78 2.77 2.64 13.52
N GLY A 79 1.99 3.71 13.69
CA GLY A 79 1.15 4.26 12.62
C GLY A 79 0.03 3.30 12.22
N VAL A 80 -0.16 3.09 10.91
CA VAL A 80 -1.19 2.20 10.38
C VAL A 80 -1.10 0.77 10.93
N THR A 81 0.08 0.32 11.36
CA THR A 81 0.27 -1.03 11.93
C THR A 81 -0.32 -1.23 13.32
N ASN A 82 -0.78 -0.16 13.96
CA ASN A 82 -1.54 -0.17 15.20
C ASN A 82 -3.06 -0.16 14.96
N ASN A 83 -3.51 0.06 13.73
CA ASN A 83 -4.93 0.24 13.41
C ASN A 83 -5.62 -1.11 13.16
N GLY A 84 -5.75 -1.94 14.19
CA GLY A 84 -6.48 -3.20 14.13
C GLY A 84 -5.65 -4.39 13.61
N GLU A 85 -6.34 -5.43 13.17
CA GLU A 85 -5.74 -6.71 12.78
C GLU A 85 -4.85 -6.58 11.54
N ALA A 86 -3.74 -7.32 11.51
CA ALA A 86 -2.90 -7.42 10.33
C ALA A 86 -3.42 -8.49 9.37
N PRO A 87 -3.42 -8.26 8.04
CA PRO A 87 -3.72 -9.33 7.09
C PRO A 87 -2.68 -10.44 7.16
N ASP A 88 -3.15 -11.68 6.99
CA ASP A 88 -2.29 -12.86 6.90
C ASP A 88 -1.79 -13.09 5.47
N ASN A 89 -0.99 -14.14 5.27
CA ASN A 89 -0.46 -14.46 3.94
C ASN A 89 -1.56 -14.89 2.95
N GLN A 90 -2.66 -15.46 3.43
CA GLN A 90 -3.74 -15.91 2.56
C GLN A 90 -4.50 -14.72 1.96
N PHE A 91 -4.72 -13.66 2.74
CA PHE A 91 -5.25 -12.39 2.25
C PHE A 91 -4.46 -11.88 1.04
N TYR A 92 -3.14 -11.75 1.15
CA TYR A 92 -2.32 -11.26 0.04
C TYR A 92 -2.36 -12.21 -1.16
N LYS A 93 -2.30 -13.53 -0.93
CA LYS A 93 -2.34 -14.53 -1.99
C LYS A 93 -3.63 -14.43 -2.81
N ASN A 94 -4.78 -14.38 -2.14
CA ASN A 94 -6.08 -14.29 -2.81
C ASN A 94 -6.16 -13.03 -3.68
N LEU A 95 -5.74 -11.86 -3.17
CA LEU A 95 -5.78 -10.61 -3.93
C LEU A 95 -4.85 -10.62 -5.14
N LEU A 96 -3.68 -11.24 -5.04
CA LEU A 96 -2.75 -11.42 -6.17
C LEU A 96 -3.31 -12.38 -7.23
N GLU A 97 -4.13 -13.35 -6.82
CA GLU A 97 -4.84 -14.30 -7.70
C GLU A 97 -6.15 -13.71 -8.26
N GLY A 98 -6.55 -12.51 -7.83
CA GLY A 98 -7.78 -11.84 -8.26
C GLY A 98 -9.05 -12.27 -7.53
N ASP A 99 -8.93 -13.07 -6.46
CA ASP A 99 -10.05 -13.43 -5.60
C ASP A 99 -10.35 -12.33 -4.57
N LEU A 100 -11.50 -11.69 -4.70
CA LEU A 100 -11.97 -10.63 -3.79
C LEU A 100 -13.10 -11.10 -2.85
N SER A 101 -13.51 -12.37 -2.94
CA SER A 101 -14.72 -12.88 -2.25
C SER A 101 -14.63 -12.88 -0.72
N HIS A 102 -13.42 -12.84 -0.19
CA HIS A 102 -13.12 -12.86 1.23
C HIS A 102 -12.97 -11.46 1.86
N LEU A 103 -13.04 -10.39 1.06
CA LEU A 103 -12.95 -9.02 1.55
C LEU A 103 -14.27 -8.60 2.19
N ASN A 104 -14.20 -7.91 3.33
CA ASN A 104 -15.38 -7.20 3.84
C ASN A 104 -15.69 -5.95 3.00
N THR A 105 -16.84 -5.32 3.23
CA THR A 105 -17.29 -4.16 2.46
C THR A 105 -16.25 -3.04 2.38
N LYS A 106 -15.62 -2.66 3.50
CA LYS A 106 -14.63 -1.56 3.53
C LYS A 106 -13.35 -1.92 2.78
N GLU A 107 -12.88 -3.16 2.92
CA GLU A 107 -11.72 -3.68 2.20
C GLU A 107 -11.97 -3.72 0.69
N LEU A 108 -13.15 -4.20 0.29
CA LEU A 108 -13.56 -4.29 -1.12
C LEU A 108 -13.65 -2.91 -1.76
N ILE A 109 -14.28 -1.95 -1.08
CA ILE A 109 -14.38 -0.56 -1.54
C ILE A 109 -12.98 0.05 -1.70
N ALA A 110 -12.09 -0.15 -0.73
CA ALA A 110 -10.72 0.37 -0.80
C ALA A 110 -9.92 -0.24 -1.96
N PHE A 111 -10.04 -1.55 -2.19
CA PHE A 111 -9.43 -2.24 -3.33
C PHE A 111 -9.96 -1.69 -4.66
N LYS A 112 -11.29 -1.57 -4.81
CA LYS A 112 -11.94 -1.03 -6.02
C LYS A 112 -11.54 0.41 -6.28
N PHE A 113 -11.55 1.26 -5.24
CA PHE A 113 -11.13 2.66 -5.36
C PHE A 113 -9.70 2.77 -5.87
N ALA A 114 -8.76 2.07 -5.24
CA ALA A 114 -7.35 2.12 -5.62
C ALA A 114 -7.13 1.57 -7.04
N THR A 115 -7.84 0.51 -7.42
CA THR A 115 -7.81 -0.04 -8.78
C THR A 115 -8.28 1.00 -9.79
N ALA A 116 -9.49 1.54 -9.62
CA ALA A 116 -10.10 2.50 -10.54
C ALA A 116 -9.33 3.83 -10.61
N MET A 117 -8.75 4.28 -9.49
CA MET A 117 -7.89 5.46 -9.47
C MET A 117 -6.63 5.27 -10.34
N GLY A 118 -6.07 4.06 -10.36
CA GLY A 118 -4.89 3.72 -11.14
C GLY A 118 -5.18 3.42 -12.62
N THR A 119 -6.37 2.92 -12.96
CA THR A 119 -6.71 2.48 -14.33
C THR A 119 -7.62 3.43 -15.09
N GLU A 120 -8.60 4.05 -14.42
CA GLU A 120 -9.68 4.84 -15.04
C GLU A 120 -10.15 6.02 -14.16
N PRO A 121 -9.24 6.91 -13.73
CA PRO A 121 -9.55 7.94 -12.72
C PRO A 121 -10.64 8.94 -13.15
N LYS A 122 -10.79 9.18 -14.46
CA LYS A 122 -11.86 10.06 -14.98
C LYS A 122 -13.22 9.40 -14.83
N GLN A 123 -13.34 8.13 -15.19
CA GLN A 123 -14.55 7.34 -15.04
C GLN A 123 -14.94 7.20 -13.56
N LEU A 124 -13.95 6.95 -12.70
CA LEU A 124 -14.18 6.93 -11.24
C LEU A 124 -14.78 8.25 -10.75
N SER A 125 -14.30 9.39 -11.25
CA SER A 125 -14.82 10.70 -10.82
C SER A 125 -16.30 10.92 -11.17
N GLU A 126 -16.78 10.29 -12.24
CA GLU A 126 -18.17 10.40 -12.73
C GLU A 126 -19.09 9.31 -12.15
N ASN A 127 -18.53 8.32 -11.43
CA ASN A 127 -19.28 7.17 -10.91
C ASN A 127 -20.06 7.50 -9.63
N ASN A 128 -21.24 8.08 -9.79
CA ASN A 128 -22.12 8.47 -8.67
C ASN A 128 -22.56 7.31 -7.77
N GLU A 129 -22.71 6.11 -8.33
CA GLU A 129 -23.10 4.92 -7.55
C GLU A 129 -21.99 4.53 -6.57
N PHE A 130 -20.74 4.47 -7.04
CA PHE A 130 -19.58 4.16 -6.23
C PHE A 130 -19.35 5.20 -5.12
N TRP A 131 -19.49 6.48 -5.42
CA TRP A 131 -19.37 7.53 -4.40
C TRP A 131 -20.49 7.50 -3.36
N SER A 132 -21.68 7.03 -3.75
CA SER A 132 -22.79 6.83 -2.82
C SER A 132 -22.54 5.63 -1.90
N GLU A 133 -22.00 4.54 -2.44
CA GLU A 133 -21.57 3.35 -1.67
C GLU A 133 -20.54 3.74 -0.60
N ILE A 134 -19.47 4.47 -0.99
CA ILE A 134 -18.45 4.96 -0.05
C ILE A 134 -19.04 5.74 1.11
N LYS A 135 -19.98 6.66 0.84
CA LYS A 135 -20.58 7.52 1.88
C LYS A 135 -21.50 6.77 2.83
N SER A 136 -22.01 5.62 2.43
CA SER A 136 -22.93 4.80 3.21
C SER A 136 -22.25 3.79 4.14
N THR A 137 -20.92 3.67 4.09
CA THR A 137 -20.12 2.62 4.78
C THR A 137 -19.33 3.17 5.98
#